data_AF-A0A3D8HBY4-F1
#
_entry.id   AF-A0A3D8HBY4-F1
#
_cell.length_a   1.000
_cell.length_b   1.000
_cell.length_c   1.000
_cell.angle_alpha   90.00
_cell.angle_beta   90.00
_cell.angle_gamma   90.00
#
_symmetry.space_group_name_H-M   'P 1'
#
loop_
_entity.id
_entity.type
_entity.pdbx_description
1 polymer ?
#
loop_
_entity_poly.entity_id
_entity_poly.type
_entity_poly.pdbx_seq_one_letter_code
_entity_poly.pdbx_strand_id
1 'polypeptide(L)'
;MNRYKFFFLCVGLLCGMHLSAKDYYATDFGVKADGRTLNTNSIQKGIDFVNEQGGGRLVFTTGNYLTGTIYLKSNVTLHLEEGATLLGSTNPWDYEKDSYIRWMSMIFAVKQQNIGITGKGTINGRGFQTANNMVDYIQRGIYEDPLKLSRPNETNRPQNIYFRECENVTIKDITLRDPASWNQTYDQCKNLYVDGIHVDSKSYWNNDGIDIVDCDGVVLKNSFIDAADDALCFKSHDANSMCQNVVVENCVGRSSASGLKFGTVSRGGFRNFKVKDIKIYDTYRSAITFAAVDGALIENIEVDGVRSIHTGNVIYLRIGDRWSAGKRPVMKNITIKNVYAEIPMDKPDAGYNYEGPIEDLPRNISPASIVGLPDYKIQNVTLQNIEIVSPGGGNPYYAYRGLTPAELDSIPEMVTSYPEFSQFKELPAWGFYIRHAEGITFDNVTFKALKKDYRPAIVTDDAQGVTFKDVRFIEPESEEKQQIFPYKSEVKQTGLK
;
A
#
# COMPACT_ATOMS: atom_id res chain seq x y z
N MET A 1 65.07 -14.98 33.79
CA MET A 1 65.15 -15.93 32.66
C MET A 1 63.92 -16.83 32.70
N ASN A 2 62.81 -16.35 32.15
CA ASN A 2 62.30 -16.64 30.80
C ASN A 2 61.49 -17.95 30.73
N ARG A 3 60.20 -17.82 31.04
CA ARG A 3 59.13 -18.68 30.53
C ARG A 3 58.50 -17.99 29.32
N TYR A 4 59.10 -18.20 28.15
CA TYR A 4 58.48 -17.89 26.85
C TYR A 4 58.48 -19.17 26.05
N LYS A 5 57.30 -19.73 25.79
CA LYS A 5 56.94 -20.60 24.65
C LYS A 5 55.58 -21.24 24.93
N PHE A 6 54.50 -20.49 24.78
CA PHE A 6 53.17 -21.02 24.47
C PHE A 6 52.26 -19.86 24.05
N PHE A 7 52.55 -19.22 22.92
CA PHE A 7 51.62 -18.25 22.31
C PHE A 7 51.95 -18.03 20.83
N PHE A 8 51.94 -19.09 20.02
CA PHE A 8 51.99 -18.97 18.56
C PHE A 8 51.32 -20.20 17.93
N LEU A 9 49.99 -20.26 18.00
CA LEU A 9 49.17 -20.97 17.00
C LEU A 9 47.67 -20.67 17.21
N CYS A 10 47.18 -19.48 16.86
CA CYS A 10 45.73 -19.25 16.67
C CYS A 10 45.39 -17.96 15.90
N VAL A 11 46.32 -17.44 15.10
CA VAL A 11 46.05 -16.29 14.21
C VAL A 11 46.63 -16.63 12.85
N GLY A 12 45.83 -17.32 12.04
CA GLY A 12 46.24 -17.74 10.70
C GLY A 12 45.27 -18.73 10.10
N LEU A 13 44.04 -18.27 9.82
CA LEU A 13 43.10 -18.78 8.80
C LEU A 13 41.73 -18.08 8.98
N LEU A 14 41.71 -16.75 8.88
CA LEU A 14 40.54 -16.04 8.37
C LEU A 14 40.86 -15.69 6.91
N CYS A 15 41.01 -16.72 6.09
CA CYS A 15 40.82 -16.53 4.65
C CYS A 15 39.38 -16.05 4.50
N GLY A 16 39.21 -14.85 3.97
CA GLY A 16 37.92 -14.36 3.50
C GLY A 16 37.39 -15.32 2.44
N MET A 17 36.66 -16.35 2.89
CA MET A 17 35.78 -17.09 2.02
C MET A 17 34.67 -16.11 1.67
N HIS A 18 34.77 -15.48 0.49
CA HIS A 18 33.58 -14.98 -0.18
C HIS A 18 32.66 -16.19 -0.38
N LEU A 19 31.71 -16.40 0.53
CA LEU A 19 30.56 -17.26 0.27
C LEU A 19 29.74 -16.58 -0.84
N SER A 20 30.10 -16.87 -2.09
CA SER A 20 29.21 -16.64 -3.21
C SER A 20 28.19 -17.77 -3.20
N ALA A 21 26.90 -17.42 -3.30
CA ALA A 21 25.85 -18.42 -3.46
C ALA A 21 26.13 -19.22 -4.74
N LYS A 22 26.11 -20.55 -4.65
CA LYS A 22 26.36 -21.41 -5.80
C LYS A 22 25.20 -21.30 -6.80
N ASP A 23 25.54 -21.22 -8.08
CA ASP A 23 24.56 -21.14 -9.16
C ASP A 23 24.23 -22.52 -9.71
N TYR A 24 22.94 -22.69 -10.02
CA TYR A 24 22.39 -23.82 -10.72
C TYR A 24 21.51 -23.28 -11.84
N TYR A 25 21.76 -23.64 -13.09
CA TYR A 25 20.98 -23.11 -14.20
C TYR A 25 19.68 -23.88 -14.33
N ALA A 26 18.57 -23.16 -14.52
CA ALA A 26 17.26 -23.78 -14.70
C ALA A 26 17.26 -24.82 -15.84
N THR A 27 18.04 -24.58 -16.90
CA THR A 27 18.20 -25.49 -18.05
C THR A 27 18.78 -26.85 -17.68
N ASP A 28 19.59 -26.94 -16.61
CA ASP A 28 20.15 -28.21 -16.13
C ASP A 28 19.06 -29.16 -15.60
N PHE A 29 17.89 -28.62 -15.28
CA PHE A 29 16.72 -29.36 -14.81
C PHE A 29 15.68 -29.61 -15.91
N GLY A 30 16.01 -29.32 -17.17
CA GLY A 30 15.11 -29.51 -18.31
C GLY A 30 14.11 -28.36 -18.53
N VAL A 31 14.29 -27.23 -17.83
CA VAL A 31 13.48 -26.03 -18.04
C VAL A 31 13.78 -25.43 -19.42
N LYS A 32 12.73 -25.15 -20.20
CA LYS A 32 12.80 -24.61 -21.56
C LYS A 32 12.29 -23.17 -21.62
N ALA A 33 13.07 -22.30 -22.24
CA ALA A 33 12.81 -20.86 -22.34
C ALA A 33 12.00 -20.45 -23.60
N ASP A 34 11.10 -21.33 -24.08
CA ASP A 34 10.38 -21.18 -25.36
C ASP A 34 9.01 -20.47 -25.25
N GLY A 35 8.59 -20.11 -24.04
CA GLY A 35 7.28 -19.50 -23.75
C GLY A 35 6.07 -20.41 -23.96
N ARG A 36 6.28 -21.72 -24.18
CA ARG A 36 5.23 -22.68 -24.55
C ARG A 36 5.25 -23.93 -23.69
N THR A 37 6.43 -24.44 -23.36
CA THR A 37 6.61 -25.61 -22.50
C THR A 37 6.21 -25.24 -21.08
N LEU A 38 5.22 -25.93 -20.51
CA LEU A 38 4.86 -25.76 -19.10
C LEU A 38 5.97 -26.34 -18.22
N ASN A 39 6.76 -25.45 -17.60
CA ASN A 39 7.97 -25.79 -16.87
C ASN A 39 7.74 -26.06 -15.38
N THR A 40 6.51 -25.99 -14.87
CA THR A 40 6.17 -26.04 -13.44
C THR A 40 6.95 -27.12 -12.67
N ASN A 41 6.87 -28.37 -13.11
CA ASN A 41 7.55 -29.49 -12.45
C ASN A 41 9.09 -29.42 -12.58
N SER A 42 9.61 -28.91 -13.69
CA SER A 42 11.05 -28.81 -13.92
C SER A 42 11.67 -27.68 -13.09
N ILE A 43 10.96 -26.56 -12.95
CA ILE A 43 11.36 -25.46 -12.06
C ILE A 43 11.29 -25.93 -10.60
N GLN A 44 10.22 -26.62 -10.20
CA GLN A 44 10.10 -27.15 -8.85
C GLN A 44 11.25 -28.12 -8.52
N LYS A 45 11.60 -29.01 -9.45
CA LYS A 45 12.75 -29.91 -9.32
C LYS A 45 14.07 -29.14 -9.13
N GLY A 46 14.26 -28.04 -9.86
CA GLY A 46 15.41 -27.16 -9.69
C GLY A 46 15.45 -26.54 -8.29
N ILE A 47 14.33 -26.00 -7.81
CA ILE A 47 14.22 -25.45 -6.45
C ILE A 47 14.55 -26.50 -5.39
N ASP A 48 13.95 -27.69 -5.51
CA ASP A 48 14.13 -28.80 -4.58
C ASP A 48 15.60 -29.22 -4.51
N PHE A 49 16.23 -29.37 -5.67
CA PHE A 49 17.65 -29.73 -5.74
C PHE A 49 18.55 -28.67 -5.10
N VAL A 50 18.34 -27.38 -5.41
CA VAL A 50 19.14 -26.28 -4.84
C VAL A 50 19.02 -26.27 -3.31
N ASN A 51 17.81 -26.49 -2.78
CA ASN A 51 17.57 -26.61 -1.35
C ASN A 51 18.29 -27.84 -0.74
N GLU A 52 18.21 -29.01 -1.37
CA GLU A 52 18.89 -30.24 -0.94
C GLU A 52 20.42 -30.09 -0.92
N GLN A 53 20.99 -29.26 -1.79
CA GLN A 53 22.42 -28.94 -1.81
C GLN A 53 22.85 -27.90 -0.75
N GLY A 54 21.93 -27.49 0.14
CA GLY A 54 22.20 -26.51 1.20
C GLY A 54 21.95 -25.05 0.80
N GLY A 55 21.42 -24.81 -0.40
CA GLY A 55 21.06 -23.49 -0.90
C GLY A 55 21.90 -23.02 -2.09
N GLY A 56 21.49 -21.88 -2.64
CA GLY A 56 22.09 -21.31 -3.84
C GLY A 56 21.09 -20.50 -4.67
N ARG A 57 21.50 -20.16 -5.89
CA ARG A 57 20.66 -19.47 -6.87
C ARG A 57 20.21 -20.44 -7.94
N LEU A 58 18.92 -20.50 -8.20
CA LEU A 58 18.37 -21.08 -9.42
C LEU A 58 18.31 -19.97 -10.48
N VAL A 59 19.20 -20.05 -11.46
CA VAL A 59 19.44 -19.00 -12.46
C VAL A 59 18.60 -19.24 -13.71
N PHE A 60 17.83 -18.22 -14.10
CA PHE A 60 17.08 -18.16 -15.34
C PHE A 60 17.76 -17.14 -16.26
N THR A 61 18.22 -17.62 -17.41
CA THR A 61 18.84 -16.80 -18.44
C THR A 61 17.77 -16.20 -19.37
N THR A 62 18.16 -15.45 -20.39
CA THR A 62 17.22 -14.83 -21.32
C THR A 62 16.23 -15.84 -21.94
N GLY A 63 14.94 -15.50 -21.93
CA GLY A 63 13.87 -16.26 -22.55
C GLY A 63 12.59 -16.31 -21.71
N ASN A 64 11.57 -17.00 -22.21
CA ASN A 64 10.25 -17.06 -21.57
C ASN A 64 9.99 -18.45 -20.97
N TYR A 65 9.74 -18.51 -19.67
CA TYR A 65 9.55 -19.76 -18.91
C TYR A 65 8.10 -19.85 -18.46
N LEU A 66 7.26 -20.53 -19.26
CA LEU A 66 5.85 -20.74 -18.92
C LEU A 66 5.75 -21.60 -17.66
N THR A 67 4.99 -21.17 -16.65
CA THR A 67 4.81 -21.91 -15.40
C THR A 67 3.44 -21.66 -14.78
N GLY A 68 2.96 -22.67 -14.06
CA GLY A 68 1.90 -22.55 -13.06
C GLY A 68 2.48 -22.24 -11.68
N THR A 69 1.84 -22.74 -10.63
CA THR A 69 2.30 -22.57 -9.25
C THR A 69 3.60 -23.32 -8.96
N ILE A 70 4.58 -22.62 -8.36
CA ILE A 70 5.81 -23.19 -7.80
C ILE A 70 6.00 -22.75 -6.35
N TYR A 71 6.69 -23.60 -5.57
CA TYR A 71 6.97 -23.37 -4.15
C TYR A 71 8.47 -23.17 -3.93
N LEU A 72 8.85 -21.95 -3.57
CA LEU A 72 10.21 -21.60 -3.16
C LEU A 72 10.54 -22.25 -1.81
N LYS A 73 11.78 -22.70 -1.63
CA LYS A 73 12.27 -23.37 -0.42
C LYS A 73 13.41 -22.60 0.23
N SER A 74 13.65 -22.90 1.50
CA SER A 74 14.68 -22.23 2.31
C SER A 74 16.06 -22.26 1.64
N ASN A 75 16.82 -21.18 1.78
CA ASN A 75 18.15 -20.99 1.20
C ASN A 75 18.19 -20.95 -0.34
N VAL A 76 17.04 -20.89 -1.02
CA VAL A 76 16.95 -20.78 -2.48
C VAL A 76 16.62 -19.36 -2.89
N THR A 77 17.40 -18.82 -3.82
CA THR A 77 17.09 -17.58 -4.54
C THR A 77 16.77 -17.88 -5.99
N LEU A 78 15.62 -17.41 -6.49
CA LEU A 78 15.38 -17.35 -7.93
C LEU A 78 16.13 -16.13 -8.48
N HIS A 79 17.06 -16.35 -9.41
CA HIS A 79 17.80 -15.26 -10.05
C HIS A 79 17.38 -15.14 -11.51
N LEU A 80 16.67 -14.07 -11.85
CA LEU A 80 16.18 -13.79 -13.19
C LEU A 80 17.13 -12.80 -13.86
N GLU A 81 17.93 -13.28 -14.81
CA GLU A 81 18.79 -12.40 -15.60
C GLU A 81 17.97 -11.44 -16.46
N GLU A 82 18.63 -10.41 -16.99
CA GLU A 82 18.00 -9.48 -17.92
C GLU A 82 17.45 -10.23 -19.15
N GLY A 83 16.18 -9.98 -19.48
CA GLY A 83 15.46 -10.69 -20.54
C GLY A 83 14.93 -12.08 -20.16
N ALA A 84 15.18 -12.57 -18.95
CA ALA A 84 14.49 -13.75 -18.41
C ALA A 84 13.08 -13.37 -17.98
N THR A 85 12.07 -14.16 -18.34
CA THR A 85 10.68 -13.95 -17.91
C THR A 85 10.08 -15.23 -17.35
N LEU A 86 9.73 -15.24 -16.06
CA LEU A 86 8.77 -16.21 -15.54
C LEU A 86 7.38 -15.80 -16.03
N LEU A 87 6.80 -16.63 -16.89
CA LEU A 87 5.57 -16.33 -17.61
C LEU A 87 4.43 -17.17 -17.02
N GLY A 88 3.47 -16.52 -16.38
CA GLY A 88 2.29 -17.17 -15.81
C GLY A 88 1.47 -17.88 -16.89
N SER A 89 1.05 -19.11 -16.60
CA SER A 89 0.07 -19.82 -17.43
C SER A 89 -1.24 -19.04 -17.50
N THR A 90 -1.92 -19.13 -18.64
CA THR A 90 -3.27 -18.59 -18.79
C THR A 90 -4.35 -19.61 -18.51
N ASN A 91 -3.98 -20.84 -18.18
CA ASN A 91 -4.92 -21.86 -17.72
C ASN A 91 -5.07 -21.76 -16.19
N PRO A 92 -6.25 -21.38 -15.67
CA PRO A 92 -6.45 -21.27 -14.22
C PRO A 92 -6.17 -22.57 -13.45
N TRP A 93 -6.28 -23.73 -14.09
CA TRP A 93 -6.02 -25.05 -13.49
C TRP A 93 -4.54 -25.36 -13.28
N ASP A 94 -3.63 -24.58 -13.87
CA ASP A 94 -2.19 -24.74 -13.64
C ASP A 94 -1.75 -24.10 -12.30
N TYR A 95 -2.68 -23.44 -11.61
CA TYR A 95 -2.43 -22.77 -10.34
C TYR A 95 -3.10 -23.50 -9.19
N GLU A 96 -2.38 -23.63 -8.09
CA GLU A 96 -2.88 -24.24 -6.87
C GLU A 96 -3.46 -23.17 -5.94
N LYS A 97 -4.61 -23.48 -5.32
CA LYS A 97 -5.09 -22.74 -4.16
C LYS A 97 -4.45 -23.33 -2.92
N ASP A 98 -3.45 -22.65 -2.37
CA ASP A 98 -2.67 -23.17 -1.27
C ASP A 98 -3.56 -23.48 -0.05
N SER A 99 -3.38 -24.66 0.52
CA SER A 99 -4.26 -25.16 1.59
C SER A 99 -4.17 -24.37 2.89
N TYR A 100 -3.02 -23.74 3.16
CA TYR A 100 -2.76 -22.96 4.37
C TYR A 100 -3.12 -21.48 4.17
N ILE A 101 -2.64 -20.90 3.07
CA ILE A 101 -2.85 -19.49 2.73
C ILE A 101 -4.28 -19.25 2.24
N ARG A 102 -4.88 -20.23 1.55
CA ARG A 102 -6.22 -20.14 0.92
C ARG A 102 -6.31 -19.11 -0.21
N TRP A 103 -5.20 -18.83 -0.88
CA TRP A 103 -5.10 -17.99 -2.08
C TRP A 103 -4.41 -18.77 -3.20
N MET A 104 -4.49 -18.25 -4.43
CA MET A 104 -3.71 -18.72 -5.58
C MET A 104 -2.53 -17.77 -5.83
N SER A 105 -1.39 -18.31 -6.24
CA SER A 105 -0.20 -17.55 -6.61
C SER A 105 0.66 -18.34 -7.59
N MET A 106 1.41 -17.64 -8.45
CA MET A 106 2.43 -18.27 -9.29
C MET A 106 3.63 -18.73 -8.45
N ILE A 107 4.06 -17.92 -7.46
CA ILE A 107 5.19 -18.26 -6.59
C ILE A 107 4.73 -18.20 -5.14
N PHE A 108 4.79 -19.33 -4.46
CA PHE A 108 4.57 -19.44 -3.02
C PHE A 108 5.88 -19.60 -2.25
N ALA A 109 5.88 -19.15 -1.02
CA ALA A 109 6.79 -19.64 0.02
C ALA A 109 6.02 -19.67 1.34
N VAL A 110 6.07 -20.80 2.06
CA VAL A 110 5.36 -20.99 3.33
C VAL A 110 6.36 -21.47 4.35
N LYS A 111 6.57 -20.69 5.43
CA LYS A 111 7.48 -21.06 6.54
C LYS A 111 8.91 -21.36 6.08
N GLN A 112 9.42 -20.55 5.15
CA GLN A 112 10.78 -20.70 4.60
C GLN A 112 11.73 -19.61 5.10
N GLN A 113 13.02 -19.88 5.07
CA GLN A 113 14.06 -18.97 5.56
C GLN A 113 15.13 -18.70 4.51
N ASN A 114 15.68 -17.49 4.49
CA ASN A 114 16.78 -17.09 3.61
C ASN A 114 16.43 -17.30 2.12
N ILE A 115 15.31 -16.72 1.70
CA ILE A 115 14.78 -16.88 0.34
C ILE A 115 14.86 -15.57 -0.43
N GLY A 116 14.86 -15.65 -1.76
CA GLY A 116 14.78 -14.43 -2.54
C GLY A 116 14.40 -14.59 -4.00
N ILE A 117 14.05 -13.46 -4.60
CA ILE A 117 13.86 -13.31 -6.04
C ILE A 117 14.64 -12.06 -6.45
N THR A 118 15.63 -12.24 -7.32
CA THR A 118 16.61 -11.19 -7.64
C THR A 118 16.90 -11.13 -9.13
N GLY A 119 17.54 -10.05 -9.56
CA GLY A 119 18.02 -9.87 -10.93
C GLY A 119 17.14 -8.90 -11.71
N LYS A 120 17.40 -8.74 -13.01
CA LYS A 120 16.73 -7.75 -13.87
C LYS A 120 15.66 -8.34 -14.77
N GLY A 121 15.30 -9.60 -14.54
CA GLY A 121 14.24 -10.27 -15.28
C GLY A 121 12.84 -9.85 -14.84
N THR A 122 11.85 -10.48 -15.47
CA THR A 122 10.43 -10.16 -15.28
C THR A 122 9.67 -11.36 -14.72
N ILE A 123 8.75 -11.09 -13.81
CA ILE A 123 7.62 -11.96 -13.48
C ILE A 123 6.39 -11.36 -14.14
N ASN A 124 5.77 -12.11 -15.03
CA ASN A 124 4.60 -11.68 -15.80
C ASN A 124 3.44 -12.66 -15.64
N GLY A 125 2.42 -12.27 -14.87
CA GLY A 125 1.29 -13.14 -14.54
C GLY A 125 0.27 -13.35 -15.66
N ARG A 126 0.29 -12.53 -16.72
CA ARG A 126 -0.73 -12.53 -17.81
C ARG A 126 -2.17 -12.49 -17.27
N GLY A 127 -2.34 -11.72 -16.21
CA GLY A 127 -3.45 -11.77 -15.28
C GLY A 127 -4.83 -11.53 -15.90
N PHE A 128 -4.95 -10.56 -16.79
CA PHE A 128 -6.20 -10.28 -17.50
C PHE A 128 -6.75 -11.51 -18.23
N GLN A 129 -5.90 -12.20 -19.00
CA GLN A 129 -6.30 -13.39 -19.74
C GLN A 129 -6.64 -14.55 -18.79
N THR A 130 -5.83 -14.76 -17.75
CA THR A 130 -6.06 -15.80 -16.74
C THR A 130 -7.38 -15.55 -15.97
N ALA A 131 -7.66 -14.31 -15.58
CA ALA A 131 -8.88 -13.93 -14.89
C ALA A 131 -10.13 -14.10 -15.79
N ASN A 132 -10.05 -13.71 -17.06
CA ASN A 132 -11.16 -13.90 -18.01
C ASN A 132 -11.43 -15.39 -18.29
N ASN A 133 -10.38 -16.21 -18.38
CA ASN A 133 -10.56 -17.66 -18.50
C ASN A 133 -11.25 -18.26 -17.25
N MET A 134 -11.06 -17.65 -16.07
CA MET A 134 -11.78 -18.04 -14.86
C MET A 134 -13.27 -17.67 -14.89
N VAL A 135 -13.66 -16.58 -15.58
CA VAL A 135 -15.06 -16.17 -15.73
C VAL A 135 -15.88 -17.23 -16.47
N ASP A 136 -15.33 -17.87 -17.51
CA ASP A 136 -16.00 -18.98 -18.22
C ASP A 136 -16.36 -20.13 -17.25
N TYR A 137 -15.50 -20.42 -16.27
CA TYR A 137 -15.77 -21.46 -15.28
C TYR A 137 -16.81 -21.06 -14.24
N ILE A 138 -16.90 -19.77 -13.89
CA ILE A 138 -18.00 -19.24 -13.07
C ILE A 138 -19.33 -19.40 -13.82
N GLN A 139 -19.37 -19.05 -15.10
CA GLN A 139 -20.59 -19.15 -15.92
C GLN A 139 -21.05 -20.61 -16.09
N ARG A 140 -20.11 -21.56 -16.04
CA ARG A 140 -20.40 -23.01 -16.03
C ARG A 140 -20.77 -23.57 -14.66
N GLY A 141 -20.76 -22.76 -13.60
CA GLY A 141 -21.09 -23.18 -12.24
C GLY A 141 -19.99 -23.99 -11.53
N ILE A 142 -18.74 -23.93 -12.02
CA ILE A 142 -17.60 -24.63 -11.41
C ILE A 142 -17.05 -23.85 -10.21
N TYR A 143 -17.04 -22.52 -10.31
CA TYR A 143 -16.63 -21.61 -9.23
C TYR A 143 -17.80 -20.74 -8.78
N GLU A 144 -17.82 -20.42 -7.50
CA GLU A 144 -18.78 -19.48 -6.92
C GLU A 144 -18.44 -18.02 -7.31
N ASP A 145 -19.46 -17.25 -7.66
CA ASP A 145 -19.41 -15.79 -7.77
C ASP A 145 -20.31 -15.17 -6.70
N PRO A 146 -19.80 -14.98 -5.47
CA PRO A 146 -20.59 -14.45 -4.37
C PRO A 146 -21.01 -12.99 -4.61
N LEU A 147 -20.26 -12.25 -5.44
CA LEU A 147 -20.55 -10.84 -5.75
C LEU A 147 -21.60 -10.70 -6.86
N LYS A 148 -21.87 -11.76 -7.63
CA LYS A 148 -22.75 -11.76 -8.81
C LYS A 148 -22.36 -10.70 -9.83
N LEU A 149 -21.05 -10.47 -9.98
CA LEU A 149 -20.47 -9.48 -10.89
C LEU A 149 -19.84 -10.13 -12.13
N SER A 150 -20.03 -11.43 -12.33
CA SER A 150 -19.26 -12.24 -13.29
C SER A 150 -17.76 -12.04 -13.10
N ARG A 151 -17.34 -12.02 -11.83
CA ARG A 151 -15.97 -11.70 -11.43
C ARG A 151 -15.44 -12.78 -10.49
N PRO A 152 -14.31 -13.42 -10.82
CA PRO A 152 -13.67 -14.33 -9.89
C PRO A 152 -13.20 -13.59 -8.64
N ASN A 153 -13.54 -14.16 -7.47
CA ASN A 153 -13.04 -13.71 -6.19
C ASN A 153 -11.50 -13.60 -6.21
N GLU A 154 -10.96 -12.60 -5.54
CA GLU A 154 -9.51 -12.32 -5.47
C GLU A 154 -8.66 -13.51 -5.02
N THR A 155 -9.20 -14.38 -4.14
CA THR A 155 -8.49 -15.56 -3.65
C THR A 155 -8.44 -16.71 -4.67
N ASN A 156 -9.27 -16.65 -5.71
CA ASN A 156 -9.34 -17.62 -6.82
C ASN A 156 -8.61 -17.10 -8.07
N ARG A 157 -7.82 -16.03 -7.95
CA ARG A 157 -6.99 -15.51 -9.02
C ARG A 157 -5.52 -15.54 -8.58
N PRO A 158 -4.59 -16.00 -9.42
CA PRO A 158 -3.20 -16.06 -9.03
C PRO A 158 -2.59 -14.67 -8.86
N GLN A 159 -1.96 -14.46 -7.70
CA GLN A 159 -0.97 -13.41 -7.53
C GLN A 159 0.34 -13.77 -8.26
N ASN A 160 1.26 -12.82 -8.41
CA ASN A 160 2.61 -13.14 -8.88
C ASN A 160 3.44 -13.79 -7.75
N ILE A 161 3.38 -13.23 -6.53
CA ILE A 161 4.13 -13.71 -5.36
C ILE A 161 3.21 -13.74 -4.14
N TYR A 162 3.26 -14.81 -3.34
CA TYR A 162 2.65 -14.85 -2.01
C TYR A 162 3.56 -15.61 -1.04
N PHE A 163 4.20 -14.89 -0.11
CA PHE A 163 5.03 -15.49 0.93
C PHE A 163 4.36 -15.36 2.29
N ARG A 164 4.26 -16.47 3.02
CA ARG A 164 3.61 -16.57 4.33
C ARG A 164 4.59 -17.09 5.37
N GLU A 165 4.72 -16.37 6.49
CA GLU A 165 5.53 -16.76 7.65
C GLU A 165 7.00 -17.07 7.31
N CYS A 166 7.57 -16.32 6.36
CA CYS A 166 8.96 -16.49 5.95
C CYS A 166 9.91 -15.54 6.69
N GLU A 167 11.19 -15.90 6.78
CA GLU A 167 12.22 -15.11 7.46
C GLU A 167 13.41 -14.84 6.53
N ASN A 168 13.96 -13.62 6.58
CA ASN A 168 15.07 -13.18 5.73
C ASN A 168 14.72 -13.30 4.24
N VAL A 169 13.78 -12.45 3.80
CA VAL A 169 13.25 -12.44 2.43
C VAL A 169 13.88 -11.29 1.65
N THR A 170 14.44 -11.58 0.46
CA THR A 170 15.02 -10.55 -0.43
C THR A 170 14.31 -10.51 -1.78
N ILE A 171 13.80 -9.34 -2.17
CA ILE A 171 13.17 -9.09 -3.46
C ILE A 171 13.88 -7.90 -4.09
N LYS A 172 14.60 -8.12 -5.20
CA LYS A 172 15.55 -7.12 -5.67
C LYS A 172 15.66 -6.99 -7.18
N ASP A 173 15.59 -5.77 -7.68
CA ASP A 173 15.85 -5.33 -9.06
C ASP A 173 14.90 -5.90 -10.14
N ILE A 174 13.92 -6.73 -9.76
CA ILE A 174 13.02 -7.41 -10.70
C ILE A 174 11.88 -6.51 -11.19
N THR A 175 11.31 -6.89 -12.33
CA THR A 175 10.02 -6.37 -12.79
C THR A 175 8.89 -7.34 -12.46
N LEU A 176 7.78 -6.83 -11.92
CA LEU A 176 6.55 -7.58 -11.67
C LEU A 176 5.41 -6.95 -12.47
N ARG A 177 4.73 -7.73 -13.31
CA ARG A 177 3.64 -7.20 -14.13
C ARG A 177 2.46 -8.14 -14.28
N ASP A 178 1.33 -7.54 -14.65
CA ASP A 178 0.10 -8.20 -15.07
C ASP A 178 -0.35 -9.35 -14.14
N PRO A 179 -0.55 -9.13 -12.83
CA PRO A 179 -1.08 -10.17 -11.96
C PRO A 179 -2.58 -10.37 -12.19
N ALA A 180 -3.08 -11.59 -11.99
CA ALA A 180 -4.54 -11.80 -12.07
C ALA A 180 -5.23 -11.21 -10.84
N SER A 181 -4.58 -11.19 -9.68
CA SER A 181 -5.06 -10.68 -8.39
C SER A 181 -4.13 -9.57 -7.86
N TRP A 182 -3.93 -9.47 -6.54
CA TRP A 182 -2.82 -8.68 -5.97
C TRP A 182 -1.50 -9.10 -6.61
N ASN A 183 -0.57 -8.16 -6.74
CA ASN A 183 0.71 -8.46 -7.39
C ASN A 183 1.61 -9.32 -6.51
N GLN A 184 1.89 -8.85 -5.30
CA GLN A 184 2.80 -9.50 -4.37
C GLN A 184 2.31 -9.32 -2.94
N THR A 185 2.24 -10.41 -2.18
CA THR A 185 1.88 -10.40 -0.76
C THR A 185 3.00 -10.99 0.09
N TYR A 186 3.40 -10.27 1.13
CA TYR A 186 4.27 -10.77 2.19
C TYR A 186 3.49 -10.75 3.48
N ASP A 187 3.17 -11.93 4.00
CA ASP A 187 2.24 -12.12 5.11
C ASP A 187 2.94 -12.76 6.30
N GLN A 188 2.97 -12.08 7.44
CA GLN A 188 3.66 -12.48 8.67
C GLN A 188 5.13 -12.83 8.46
N CYS A 189 5.79 -12.17 7.49
CA CYS A 189 7.22 -12.35 7.24
C CYS A 189 8.07 -11.52 8.21
N LYS A 190 9.29 -11.97 8.46
CA LYS A 190 10.29 -11.27 9.28
C LYS A 190 11.52 -10.95 8.46
N ASN A 191 12.08 -9.76 8.64
CA ASN A 191 13.25 -9.27 7.89
C ASN A 191 13.01 -9.33 6.37
N LEU A 192 12.00 -8.57 5.90
CA LEU A 192 11.70 -8.41 4.49
C LEU A 192 12.48 -7.23 3.91
N TYR A 193 13.26 -7.49 2.87
CA TYR A 193 14.03 -6.49 2.13
C TYR A 193 13.55 -6.43 0.67
N VAL A 194 13.01 -5.28 0.27
CA VAL A 194 12.54 -4.99 -1.08
C VAL A 194 13.27 -3.75 -1.60
N ASP A 195 13.96 -3.87 -2.73
CA ASP A 195 14.82 -2.79 -3.26
C ASP A 195 14.87 -2.81 -4.79
N GLY A 196 14.64 -1.66 -5.41
CA GLY A 196 14.83 -1.50 -6.86
C GLY A 196 13.78 -2.19 -7.73
N ILE A 197 12.61 -2.55 -7.21
CA ILE A 197 11.58 -3.24 -8.01
C ILE A 197 10.84 -2.26 -8.93
N HIS A 198 10.39 -2.78 -10.08
CA HIS A 198 9.47 -2.11 -10.98
C HIS A 198 8.16 -2.88 -11.05
N VAL A 199 7.03 -2.23 -10.74
CA VAL A 199 5.71 -2.85 -10.74
C VAL A 199 4.80 -2.20 -11.77
N ASP A 200 4.22 -3.03 -12.64
CA ASP A 200 3.13 -2.67 -13.54
C ASP A 200 1.91 -3.57 -13.29
N SER A 201 1.05 -3.14 -12.37
CA SER A 201 -0.10 -3.88 -11.85
C SER A 201 -1.40 -3.20 -12.29
N LYS A 202 -1.64 -3.08 -13.61
CA LYS A 202 -2.82 -2.36 -14.15
C LYS A 202 -3.74 -3.24 -15.00
N SER A 203 -3.63 -4.55 -14.86
CA SER A 203 -4.21 -5.50 -15.82
C SER A 203 -5.63 -5.94 -15.47
N TYR A 204 -6.03 -5.88 -14.18
CA TYR A 204 -7.33 -6.35 -13.70
C TYR A 204 -7.72 -5.70 -12.36
N TRP A 205 -8.91 -6.05 -11.84
CA TRP A 205 -9.38 -5.60 -10.54
C TRP A 205 -8.53 -6.14 -9.37
N ASN A 206 -8.43 -5.40 -8.26
CA ASN A 206 -7.56 -5.74 -7.12
C ASN A 206 -6.12 -5.95 -7.56
N ASN A 207 -5.61 -5.12 -8.47
CA ASN A 207 -4.20 -5.14 -8.82
C ASN A 207 -3.48 -4.13 -7.92
N ASP A 208 -3.40 -4.45 -6.63
CA ASP A 208 -2.52 -3.78 -5.66
C ASP A 208 -1.07 -3.95 -6.13
N GLY A 209 -0.20 -2.99 -5.79
CA GLY A 209 1.21 -2.98 -6.20
C GLY A 209 2.10 -3.85 -5.34
N ILE A 210 2.05 -3.63 -4.02
CA ILE A 210 2.71 -4.42 -2.99
C ILE A 210 1.89 -4.43 -1.70
N ASP A 211 1.65 -5.63 -1.16
CA ASP A 211 0.93 -5.86 0.09
C ASP A 211 1.88 -6.42 1.16
N ILE A 212 2.14 -5.63 2.18
CA ILE A 212 2.90 -6.03 3.37
C ILE A 212 1.92 -6.21 4.51
N VAL A 213 1.79 -7.46 4.97
CA VAL A 213 0.73 -7.90 5.88
C VAL A 213 1.36 -8.47 7.14
N ASP A 214 1.05 -7.90 8.30
CA ASP A 214 1.49 -8.40 9.61
C ASP A 214 3.00 -8.70 9.74
N CYS A 215 3.85 -8.01 8.97
CA CYS A 215 5.29 -8.25 8.92
C CYS A 215 6.06 -7.50 10.02
N ASP A 216 7.20 -8.05 10.45
CA ASP A 216 8.09 -7.42 11.43
C ASP A 216 9.50 -7.25 10.86
N GLY A 217 9.98 -6.00 10.79
CA GLY A 217 11.26 -5.66 10.20
C GLY A 217 11.18 -5.65 8.68
N VAL A 218 10.81 -4.50 8.12
CA VAL A 218 10.65 -4.33 6.67
C VAL A 218 11.43 -3.13 6.17
N VAL A 219 12.14 -3.30 5.06
CA VAL A 219 12.74 -2.21 4.29
C VAL A 219 12.23 -2.30 2.86
N LEU A 220 11.52 -1.27 2.41
CA LEU A 220 11.07 -1.10 1.03
C LEU A 220 11.65 0.19 0.48
N LYS A 221 12.48 0.11 -0.58
CA LYS A 221 13.11 1.31 -1.12
C LYS A 221 13.39 1.30 -2.61
N ASN A 222 13.67 2.49 -3.15
CA ASN A 222 14.13 2.70 -4.53
C ASN A 222 13.21 2.08 -5.59
N SER A 223 11.92 2.00 -5.30
CA SER A 223 10.98 1.20 -6.09
C SER A 223 9.97 2.07 -6.83
N PHE A 224 9.58 1.63 -8.02
CA PHE A 224 8.52 2.26 -8.81
C PHE A 224 7.31 1.33 -8.85
N ILE A 225 6.14 1.85 -8.47
CA ILE A 225 4.90 1.10 -8.39
C ILE A 225 3.79 1.83 -9.14
N ASP A 226 3.26 1.20 -10.19
CA ASP A 226 2.08 1.64 -10.90
C ASP A 226 0.98 0.57 -10.83
N ALA A 227 -0.13 0.89 -10.16
CA ALA A 227 -1.14 -0.08 -9.74
C ALA A 227 -2.59 0.40 -10.06
N ALA A 228 -3.48 -0.51 -10.45
CA ALA A 228 -4.91 -0.19 -10.59
C ALA A 228 -5.67 -0.24 -9.25
N ASP A 229 -5.05 -0.77 -8.19
CA ASP A 229 -5.51 -0.61 -6.81
C ASP A 229 -4.36 0.01 -5.98
N ASP A 230 -4.33 -0.17 -4.65
CA ASP A 230 -3.38 0.52 -3.78
C ASP A 230 -1.90 0.26 -4.17
N ALA A 231 -1.08 1.31 -4.30
CA ALA A 231 0.32 1.18 -4.72
C ALA A 231 1.21 0.60 -3.60
N LEU A 232 1.33 1.31 -2.47
CA LEU A 232 2.09 0.90 -1.29
C LEU A 232 1.11 0.53 -0.18
N CYS A 233 0.74 -0.75 -0.07
CA CYS A 233 -0.32 -1.19 0.81
C CYS A 233 0.19 -1.99 2.02
N PHE A 234 -0.16 -1.52 3.21
CA PHE A 234 0.11 -2.19 4.48
C PHE A 234 -1.20 -2.69 5.05
N LYS A 235 -1.31 -3.98 5.34
CA LYS A 235 -2.50 -4.57 5.95
C LYS A 235 -2.16 -5.28 7.26
N SER A 236 -3.18 -5.56 8.07
CA SER A 236 -3.07 -6.46 9.22
C SER A 236 -4.28 -7.39 9.28
N HIS A 237 -4.08 -8.65 8.91
CA HIS A 237 -5.12 -9.67 8.75
C HIS A 237 -5.42 -10.41 10.07
N ASP A 238 -4.41 -10.62 10.88
CA ASP A 238 -4.51 -11.33 12.16
C ASP A 238 -4.60 -10.34 13.33
N ALA A 239 -5.63 -10.51 14.17
CA ALA A 239 -5.86 -9.65 15.31
C ALA A 239 -4.79 -9.75 16.40
N ASN A 240 -4.01 -10.84 16.40
CA ASN A 240 -2.92 -11.13 17.34
C ASN A 240 -1.53 -10.85 16.76
N SER A 241 -1.45 -10.46 15.48
CA SER A 241 -0.23 -10.03 14.82
C SER A 241 -0.32 -8.53 14.49
N MET A 242 0.76 -7.94 13.98
CA MET A 242 0.74 -6.55 13.51
C MET A 242 1.88 -6.29 12.53
N CYS A 243 1.71 -5.30 11.66
CA CYS A 243 2.81 -4.82 10.84
C CYS A 243 3.64 -3.82 11.65
N GLN A 244 4.93 -4.06 11.83
CA GLN A 244 5.77 -3.21 12.67
C GLN A 244 7.23 -3.11 12.24
N ASN A 245 7.89 -2.04 12.67
CA ASN A 245 9.30 -1.77 12.41
C ASN A 245 9.57 -1.69 10.90
N VAL A 246 8.90 -0.74 10.24
CA VAL A 246 8.90 -0.61 8.79
C VAL A 246 9.56 0.69 8.35
N VAL A 247 10.43 0.58 7.36
CA VAL A 247 11.03 1.71 6.64
C VAL A 247 10.60 1.65 5.18
N VAL A 248 10.05 2.74 4.68
CA VAL A 248 9.76 2.95 3.26
C VAL A 248 10.52 4.19 2.81
N GLU A 249 11.34 4.09 1.77
CA GLU A 249 12.23 5.20 1.38
C GLU A 249 12.42 5.31 -0.13
N ASN A 250 12.36 6.53 -0.68
CA ASN A 250 12.68 6.78 -2.09
C ASN A 250 11.83 5.93 -3.07
N CYS A 251 10.52 5.90 -2.84
CA CYS A 251 9.57 5.16 -3.68
C CYS A 251 8.69 6.11 -4.50
N VAL A 252 8.31 5.65 -5.68
CA VAL A 252 7.37 6.35 -6.55
C VAL A 252 6.12 5.49 -6.71
N GLY A 253 4.96 6.07 -6.40
CA GLY A 253 3.66 5.42 -6.51
C GLY A 253 2.71 6.15 -7.48
N ARG A 254 1.97 5.36 -8.26
CA ARG A 254 0.85 5.80 -9.09
C ARG A 254 -0.28 4.79 -8.92
N SER A 255 -1.51 5.23 -8.70
CA SER A 255 -2.58 4.32 -8.31
C SER A 255 -3.97 4.77 -8.74
N SER A 256 -4.77 3.86 -9.27
CA SER A 256 -6.21 4.09 -9.44
C SER A 256 -7.02 3.93 -8.12
N ALA A 257 -6.32 3.73 -6.99
CA ALA A 257 -6.79 3.74 -5.62
C ALA A 257 -5.91 4.68 -4.77
N SER A 258 -5.22 4.20 -3.73
CA SER A 258 -4.39 5.03 -2.85
C SER A 258 -2.89 4.88 -3.13
N GLY A 259 -2.13 5.96 -2.89
CA GLY A 259 -0.67 5.95 -3.00
C GLY A 259 -0.02 5.16 -1.86
N LEU A 260 -0.08 5.70 -0.64
CA LEU A 260 0.35 5.05 0.60
C LEU A 260 -0.88 4.68 1.44
N LYS A 261 -1.09 3.39 1.67
CA LYS A 261 -2.28 2.87 2.36
C LYS A 261 -1.92 2.03 3.57
N PHE A 262 -2.58 2.32 4.69
CA PHE A 262 -2.65 1.46 5.86
C PHE A 262 -4.10 0.99 5.99
N GLY A 263 -4.31 -0.32 6.00
CA GLY A 263 -5.61 -0.97 5.83
C GLY A 263 -5.87 -1.34 4.34
N THR A 264 -7.10 -1.62 3.91
CA THR A 264 -8.32 -1.50 4.70
C THR A 264 -8.47 -2.63 5.73
N VAL A 265 -7.98 -3.84 5.46
CA VAL A 265 -7.95 -4.92 6.48
C VAL A 265 -6.96 -4.53 7.58
N SER A 266 -7.49 -4.26 8.77
CA SER A 266 -6.81 -3.55 9.86
C SER A 266 -7.15 -4.14 11.24
N ARG A 267 -6.99 -5.46 11.40
CA ARG A 267 -7.41 -6.19 12.61
C ARG A 267 -6.36 -6.17 13.71
N GLY A 268 -5.09 -6.26 13.32
CA GLY A 268 -3.95 -6.33 14.21
C GLY A 268 -3.49 -4.94 14.64
N GLY A 269 -2.81 -4.26 13.72
CA GLY A 269 -2.30 -2.91 13.90
C GLY A 269 -1.09 -2.60 13.04
N PHE A 270 -0.61 -1.37 13.19
CA PHE A 270 0.54 -0.79 12.50
C PHE A 270 1.33 0.05 13.50
N ARG A 271 2.60 -0.28 13.71
CA ARG A 271 3.44 0.39 14.71
C ARG A 271 4.85 0.65 14.22
N ASN A 272 5.42 1.82 14.57
CA ASN A 272 6.82 2.16 14.28
C ASN A 272 7.11 2.15 12.77
N PHE A 273 6.58 3.15 12.08
CA PHE A 273 6.83 3.35 10.66
C PHE A 273 7.64 4.62 10.43
N LYS A 274 8.59 4.54 9.49
CA LYS A 274 9.26 5.70 8.90
C LYS A 274 9.10 5.64 7.40
N VAL A 275 8.31 6.55 6.85
CA VAL A 275 8.13 6.73 5.41
C VAL A 275 8.86 8.00 5.01
N LYS A 276 9.77 7.89 4.04
CA LYS A 276 10.64 8.99 3.61
C LYS A 276 10.70 9.15 2.11
N ASP A 277 10.68 10.41 1.66
CA ASP A 277 10.96 10.79 0.29
C ASP A 277 10.16 9.99 -0.74
N ILE A 278 8.83 10.04 -0.63
CA ILE A 278 7.92 9.38 -1.58
C ILE A 278 7.32 10.38 -2.57
N LYS A 279 7.22 9.96 -3.83
CA LYS A 279 6.46 10.69 -4.85
C LYS A 279 5.19 9.90 -5.16
N ILE A 280 4.03 10.53 -4.99
CA ILE A 280 2.75 9.97 -5.42
C ILE A 280 2.21 10.86 -6.54
N TYR A 281 1.77 10.26 -7.64
CA TYR A 281 1.18 11.02 -8.73
C TYR A 281 0.04 10.29 -9.43
N ASP A 282 -0.77 11.03 -10.19
CA ASP A 282 -1.92 10.54 -10.99
C ASP A 282 -2.72 9.48 -10.23
N THR A 283 -3.10 9.82 -9.00
CA THR A 283 -3.67 8.86 -8.05
C THR A 283 -5.10 9.21 -7.69
N TYR A 284 -6.03 8.29 -7.96
CA TYR A 284 -7.47 8.55 -7.87
C TYR A 284 -7.93 8.95 -6.47
N ARG A 285 -7.57 8.16 -5.44
CA ARG A 285 -7.96 8.40 -4.04
C ARG A 285 -6.95 9.32 -3.37
N SER A 286 -6.56 8.99 -2.14
CA SER A 286 -5.61 9.80 -1.37
C SER A 286 -4.17 9.39 -1.60
N ALA A 287 -3.28 10.38 -1.54
CA ALA A 287 -1.84 10.14 -1.49
C ALA A 287 -1.43 9.41 -0.21
N ILE A 288 -1.99 9.79 0.94
CA ILE A 288 -1.74 9.20 2.26
C ILE A 288 -3.07 8.79 2.89
N THR A 289 -3.22 7.50 3.17
CA THR A 289 -4.47 6.91 3.66
C THR A 289 -4.21 6.00 4.85
N PHE A 290 -4.65 6.38 6.06
CA PHE A 290 -4.64 5.48 7.21
C PHE A 290 -6.06 5.12 7.64
N ALA A 291 -6.39 3.83 7.58
CA ALA A 291 -7.71 3.32 7.91
C ALA A 291 -7.61 2.24 9.00
N ALA A 292 -7.96 2.59 10.24
CA ALA A 292 -8.15 1.65 11.35
C ALA A 292 -9.65 1.39 11.51
N VAL A 293 -10.22 0.51 10.70
CA VAL A 293 -11.67 0.27 10.67
C VAL A 293 -12.08 -1.09 11.23
N ASP A 294 -11.10 -1.88 11.67
CA ASP A 294 -11.30 -3.28 12.06
C ASP A 294 -10.71 -3.61 13.44
N GLY A 295 -10.51 -2.58 14.29
CA GLY A 295 -9.96 -2.73 15.64
C GLY A 295 -8.43 -2.57 15.74
N ALA A 296 -7.76 -2.11 14.67
CA ALA A 296 -6.33 -1.85 14.67
C ALA A 296 -5.91 -0.76 15.66
N LEU A 297 -4.71 -0.96 16.20
CA LEU A 297 -3.86 0.09 16.75
C LEU A 297 -2.96 0.63 15.64
N ILE A 298 -3.04 1.93 15.32
CA ILE A 298 -2.09 2.67 14.50
C ILE A 298 -1.35 3.63 15.41
N GLU A 299 -0.05 3.41 15.61
CA GLU A 299 0.75 4.32 16.45
C GLU A 299 2.21 4.48 16.04
N ASN A 300 2.78 5.65 16.37
CA ASN A 300 4.18 5.99 16.14
C ASN A 300 4.55 5.90 14.65
N ILE A 301 3.86 6.71 13.85
CA ILE A 301 4.03 6.78 12.40
C ILE A 301 4.65 8.12 12.03
N GLU A 302 5.78 8.11 11.33
CA GLU A 302 6.38 9.29 10.71
C GLU A 302 6.33 9.18 9.19
N VAL A 303 5.74 10.18 8.53
CA VAL A 303 5.78 10.38 7.08
C VAL A 303 6.49 11.71 6.82
N ASP A 304 7.65 11.65 6.17
CA ASP A 304 8.55 12.80 5.99
C ASP A 304 8.98 12.92 4.52
N GLY A 305 8.53 13.97 3.83
CA GLY A 305 8.88 14.16 2.42
C GLY A 305 7.91 13.44 1.49
N VAL A 306 6.76 14.06 1.21
CA VAL A 306 5.79 13.56 0.21
C VAL A 306 5.58 14.62 -0.86
N ARG A 307 5.88 14.26 -2.12
CA ARG A 307 5.47 15.05 -3.28
C ARG A 307 4.26 14.39 -3.94
N SER A 308 3.09 14.99 -3.78
CA SER A 308 1.81 14.53 -4.32
C SER A 308 1.38 15.39 -5.49
N ILE A 309 1.29 14.86 -6.71
CA ILE A 309 0.89 15.66 -7.88
C ILE A 309 -0.26 14.95 -8.57
N HIS A 310 -1.34 15.68 -8.85
CA HIS A 310 -2.49 15.10 -9.56
C HIS A 310 -3.11 13.96 -8.74
N THR A 311 -3.52 14.23 -7.49
CA THR A 311 -4.15 13.24 -6.61
C THR A 311 -5.53 13.68 -6.14
N GLY A 312 -6.53 12.80 -6.12
CA GLY A 312 -7.92 13.17 -5.81
C GLY A 312 -8.11 13.63 -4.36
N ASN A 313 -7.25 13.16 -3.46
CA ASN A 313 -7.15 13.63 -2.09
C ASN A 313 -5.68 13.56 -1.60
N VAL A 314 -5.35 14.31 -0.54
CA VAL A 314 -3.96 14.33 -0.02
C VAL A 314 -3.81 13.43 1.20
N ILE A 315 -4.56 13.72 2.27
CA ILE A 315 -4.48 12.99 3.56
C ILE A 315 -5.87 12.54 3.96
N TYR A 316 -5.99 11.25 4.26
CA TYR A 316 -7.22 10.66 4.78
C TYR A 316 -6.92 9.72 5.96
N LEU A 317 -7.24 10.18 7.17
CA LEU A 317 -7.12 9.39 8.39
C LEU A 317 -8.52 9.04 8.92
N ARG A 318 -8.81 7.75 9.05
CA ARG A 318 -10.14 7.25 9.44
C ARG A 318 -10.05 6.16 10.50
N ILE A 319 -10.79 6.33 11.59
CA ILE A 319 -11.16 5.23 12.48
C ILE A 319 -12.58 4.78 12.15
N GLY A 320 -12.83 3.48 12.03
CA GLY A 320 -14.16 2.89 11.88
C GLY A 320 -14.31 1.66 12.77
N ASP A 321 -15.49 1.03 12.76
CA ASP A 321 -15.79 -0.15 13.58
C ASP A 321 -16.64 -1.16 12.79
N ARG A 322 -16.07 -1.68 11.69
CA ARG A 322 -16.77 -2.56 10.74
C ARG A 322 -16.88 -4.01 11.22
N TRP A 323 -15.83 -4.53 11.85
CA TRP A 323 -15.68 -5.95 12.27
C TRP A 323 -14.59 -6.08 13.36
N SER A 324 -14.55 -5.13 14.30
CA SER A 324 -13.53 -5.12 15.36
C SER A 324 -13.67 -6.25 16.40
N ALA A 325 -14.83 -6.93 16.42
CA ALA A 325 -15.19 -7.91 17.44
C ALA A 325 -15.04 -7.35 18.88
N GLY A 326 -15.31 -6.06 19.08
CA GLY A 326 -15.23 -5.37 20.37
C GLY A 326 -13.84 -4.82 20.72
N LYS A 327 -12.84 -5.03 19.86
CA LYS A 327 -11.52 -4.42 20.00
C LYS A 327 -11.62 -2.93 19.66
N ARG A 328 -11.20 -2.06 20.58
CA ARG A 328 -11.29 -0.61 20.36
C ARG A 328 -10.19 -0.15 19.40
N PRO A 329 -10.53 0.43 18.24
CA PRO A 329 -9.53 0.99 17.34
C PRO A 329 -8.84 2.20 17.99
N VAL A 330 -7.55 2.36 17.72
CA VAL A 330 -6.74 3.47 18.24
C VAL A 330 -5.89 4.00 17.10
N MET A 331 -5.85 5.32 16.95
CA MET A 331 -4.93 5.99 16.01
C MET A 331 -4.29 7.17 16.72
N LYS A 332 -2.98 7.10 17.00
CA LYS A 332 -2.29 8.14 17.75
C LYS A 332 -0.82 8.31 17.39
N ASN A 333 -0.23 9.45 17.76
CA ASN A 333 1.20 9.75 17.61
C ASN A 333 1.65 9.62 16.15
N ILE A 334 1.04 10.44 15.29
CA ILE A 334 1.33 10.49 13.86
C ILE A 334 1.98 11.83 13.55
N THR A 335 3.08 11.81 12.83
CA THR A 335 3.70 13.02 12.26
C THR A 335 3.73 12.89 10.75
N ILE A 336 3.11 13.83 10.05
CA ILE A 336 3.20 14.00 8.59
C ILE A 336 3.86 15.35 8.34
N LYS A 337 5.02 15.35 7.69
CA LYS A 337 5.78 16.58 7.47
C LYS A 337 6.46 16.66 6.11
N ASN A 338 6.79 17.89 5.72
CA ASN A 338 7.46 18.20 4.45
C ASN A 338 6.66 17.66 3.25
N VAL A 339 5.40 18.08 3.15
CA VAL A 339 4.47 17.63 2.10
C VAL A 339 4.18 18.78 1.14
N TYR A 340 4.30 18.51 -0.16
CA TYR A 340 3.79 19.39 -1.20
C TYR A 340 2.75 18.62 -2.02
N ALA A 341 1.55 19.18 -2.18
CA ALA A 341 0.45 18.52 -2.86
C ALA A 341 -0.30 19.43 -3.84
N GLU A 342 -0.61 18.90 -5.04
CA GLU A 342 -1.48 19.52 -6.04
C GLU A 342 -2.66 18.58 -6.37
N ILE A 343 -3.88 19.07 -6.15
CA ILE A 343 -5.13 18.36 -6.46
C ILE A 343 -5.67 18.88 -7.80
N PRO A 344 -6.10 18.01 -8.72
CA PRO A 344 -6.67 18.42 -10.00
C PRO A 344 -8.16 18.80 -9.91
N MET A 345 -8.69 19.40 -10.98
CA MET A 345 -10.14 19.43 -11.23
C MET A 345 -10.66 18.17 -11.91
N ASP A 346 -9.84 17.53 -12.74
CA ASP A 346 -10.20 16.32 -13.48
C ASP A 346 -9.88 15.06 -12.67
N LYS A 347 -10.32 13.91 -13.19
CA LYS A 347 -10.14 12.61 -12.55
C LYS A 347 -8.67 12.16 -12.68
N PRO A 348 -7.93 11.99 -11.57
CA PRO A 348 -6.48 11.71 -11.59
C PRO A 348 -6.03 10.49 -12.40
N ASP A 349 -6.84 9.44 -12.39
CA ASP A 349 -6.56 8.14 -12.98
C ASP A 349 -7.19 7.97 -14.38
N ALA A 350 -7.68 9.06 -14.98
CA ALA A 350 -8.30 9.01 -16.30
C ALA A 350 -7.37 8.34 -17.33
N GLY A 351 -7.88 7.32 -18.02
CA GLY A 351 -7.13 6.52 -19.00
C GLY A 351 -6.49 5.25 -18.45
N TYR A 352 -6.65 4.91 -17.17
CA TYR A 352 -6.34 3.57 -16.68
C TYR A 352 -7.23 2.51 -17.34
N ASN A 353 -6.71 1.29 -17.56
CA ASN A 353 -7.53 0.16 -18.03
C ASN A 353 -8.67 -0.15 -17.05
N TYR A 354 -8.40 0.04 -15.75
CA TYR A 354 -9.37 -0.05 -14.68
C TYR A 354 -9.25 1.21 -13.83
N GLU A 355 -10.09 2.18 -14.13
CA GLU A 355 -10.24 3.40 -13.34
C GLU A 355 -10.98 3.12 -12.03
N GLY A 356 -10.72 3.95 -11.03
CA GLY A 356 -11.39 3.99 -9.76
C GLY A 356 -12.86 4.34 -9.97
N PRO A 357 -13.71 4.04 -8.97
CA PRO A 357 -15.16 4.20 -9.10
C PRO A 357 -15.55 5.61 -9.57
N ILE A 358 -16.63 5.70 -10.35
CA ILE A 358 -17.23 6.98 -10.68
C ILE A 358 -17.89 7.52 -9.41
N GLU A 359 -17.59 8.76 -9.06
CA GLU A 359 -18.18 9.42 -7.89
C GLU A 359 -19.61 9.89 -8.18
N ASP A 360 -20.44 9.94 -7.13
CA ASP A 360 -21.78 10.53 -7.20
C ASP A 360 -21.66 12.03 -7.55
N LEU A 361 -22.01 12.39 -8.78
CA LEU A 361 -22.09 13.79 -9.25
C LEU A 361 -23.56 14.27 -9.18
N PRO A 362 -23.83 15.54 -8.82
CA PRO A 362 -22.89 16.64 -8.64
C PRO A 362 -22.13 16.66 -7.32
N ARG A 363 -20.81 16.95 -7.35
CA ARG A 363 -19.98 17.08 -6.14
C ARG A 363 -18.79 18.04 -6.24
N ASN A 364 -18.32 18.53 -5.09
CA ASN A 364 -17.10 19.31 -4.97
C ASN A 364 -15.87 18.40 -4.71
N ILE A 365 -14.66 18.95 -4.91
CA ILE A 365 -13.41 18.29 -4.55
C ILE A 365 -13.41 17.97 -3.04
N SER A 366 -13.07 16.73 -2.69
CA SER A 366 -12.98 16.27 -1.29
C SER A 366 -11.82 16.96 -0.57
N PRO A 367 -12.04 17.52 0.64
CA PRO A 367 -10.95 18.01 1.47
C PRO A 367 -10.10 16.83 1.99
N ALA A 368 -8.87 17.12 2.41
CA ALA A 368 -8.14 16.21 3.30
C ALA A 368 -8.94 16.03 4.61
N SER A 369 -8.78 14.90 5.30
CA SER A 369 -9.55 14.67 6.53
C SER A 369 -8.89 13.80 7.58
N ILE A 370 -9.27 14.10 8.83
CA ILE A 370 -8.98 13.30 10.03
C ILE A 370 -10.33 13.07 10.70
N VAL A 371 -10.85 11.85 10.60
CA VAL A 371 -12.21 11.52 11.05
C VAL A 371 -12.21 10.29 11.96
N GLY A 372 -12.31 10.55 13.26
CA GLY A 372 -12.54 9.52 14.28
C GLY A 372 -14.01 9.09 14.36
N LEU A 373 -14.38 8.53 15.50
CA LEU A 373 -15.76 8.30 15.93
C LEU A 373 -15.97 8.93 17.31
N PRO A 374 -17.22 9.23 17.74
CA PRO A 374 -17.48 9.86 19.04
C PRO A 374 -16.78 9.16 20.21
N ASP A 375 -16.75 7.82 20.19
CA ASP A 375 -16.12 6.99 21.21
C ASP A 375 -14.63 6.67 20.94
N TYR A 376 -14.14 6.96 19.72
CA TYR A 376 -12.79 6.61 19.26
C TYR A 376 -12.14 7.80 18.54
N LYS A 377 -11.59 8.71 19.33
CA LYS A 377 -10.92 9.90 18.80
C LYS A 377 -9.57 9.55 18.16
N ILE A 378 -9.22 10.24 17.07
CA ILE A 378 -7.85 10.24 16.53
C ILE A 378 -7.02 11.23 17.33
N GLN A 379 -5.87 10.83 17.86
CA GLN A 379 -5.13 11.61 18.85
C GLN A 379 -3.71 11.97 18.42
N ASN A 380 -3.19 13.11 18.85
CA ASN A 380 -1.76 13.47 18.72
C ASN A 380 -1.23 13.36 17.27
N VAL A 381 -1.88 14.07 16.34
CA VAL A 381 -1.44 14.16 14.94
C VAL A 381 -0.77 15.52 14.72
N THR A 382 0.47 15.51 14.21
CA THR A 382 1.21 16.71 13.84
C THR A 382 1.37 16.77 12.32
N LEU A 383 0.95 17.89 11.74
CA LEU A 383 1.06 18.24 10.34
C LEU A 383 2.02 19.43 10.22
N GLN A 384 3.21 19.22 9.65
CA GLN A 384 4.27 20.24 9.68
C GLN A 384 4.89 20.51 8.30
N ASN A 385 5.12 21.76 7.94
CA ASN A 385 5.72 22.14 6.65
C ASN A 385 4.95 21.53 5.47
N ILE A 386 3.66 21.86 5.36
CA ILE A 386 2.77 21.30 4.34
C ILE A 386 2.24 22.42 3.44
N GLU A 387 2.24 22.21 2.14
CA GLU A 387 1.50 23.04 1.18
C GLU A 387 0.52 22.17 0.39
N ILE A 388 -0.77 22.52 0.41
CA ILE A 388 -1.82 21.87 -0.37
C ILE A 388 -2.44 22.90 -1.31
N VAL A 389 -2.31 22.65 -2.61
CA VAL A 389 -2.93 23.41 -3.69
C VAL A 389 -4.17 22.67 -4.16
N SER A 390 -5.33 23.27 -3.95
CA SER A 390 -6.64 22.80 -4.40
C SER A 390 -7.16 23.70 -5.52
N PRO A 391 -7.94 23.17 -6.47
CA PRO A 391 -8.59 24.02 -7.46
C PRO A 391 -9.56 25.03 -6.87
N GLY A 392 -10.13 24.74 -5.68
CA GLY A 392 -11.26 25.49 -5.12
C GLY A 392 -12.48 25.43 -6.05
N GLY A 393 -13.26 26.51 -6.09
CA GLY A 393 -14.37 26.63 -7.04
C GLY A 393 -15.68 25.99 -6.57
N GLY A 394 -15.78 25.55 -5.32
CA GLY A 394 -17.05 25.11 -4.76
C GLY A 394 -18.12 26.19 -4.92
N ASN A 395 -19.29 25.80 -5.42
CA ASN A 395 -20.40 26.70 -5.74
C ASN A 395 -21.59 26.42 -4.80
N PRO A 396 -22.14 27.43 -4.09
CA PRO A 396 -23.21 27.20 -3.12
C PRO A 396 -24.55 26.77 -3.74
N TYR A 397 -24.69 26.82 -5.07
CA TYR A 397 -25.86 26.29 -5.80
C TYR A 397 -25.69 24.84 -6.26
N TYR A 398 -24.54 24.22 -6.00
CA TYR A 398 -24.17 22.89 -6.48
C TYR A 398 -23.52 22.09 -5.36
N ALA A 399 -24.11 20.95 -4.99
CA ALA A 399 -23.58 20.08 -3.94
C ALA A 399 -23.30 20.87 -2.63
N TYR A 400 -24.28 21.67 -2.20
CA TYR A 400 -24.15 22.56 -1.05
C TYR A 400 -24.09 21.79 0.27
N ARG A 401 -23.17 22.20 1.15
CA ARG A 401 -23.09 21.79 2.54
C ARG A 401 -22.80 23.02 3.41
N GLY A 402 -23.76 23.41 4.24
CA GLY A 402 -23.61 24.55 5.13
C GLY A 402 -22.94 24.23 6.47
N LEU A 403 -22.92 25.25 7.33
CA LEU A 403 -22.19 25.28 8.60
C LEU A 403 -23.11 25.44 9.81
N THR A 404 -24.44 25.38 9.64
CA THR A 404 -25.35 25.43 10.79
C THR A 404 -25.18 24.17 11.66
N PRO A 405 -25.49 24.24 12.97
CA PRO A 405 -25.44 23.06 13.83
C PRO A 405 -26.21 21.86 13.26
N ALA A 406 -27.40 22.08 12.70
CA ALA A 406 -28.20 21.04 12.09
C ALA A 406 -27.54 20.41 10.84
N GLU A 407 -26.84 21.20 10.01
CA GLU A 407 -26.14 20.69 8.83
C GLU A 407 -24.89 19.89 9.22
N LEU A 408 -24.11 20.37 10.19
CA LEU A 408 -22.92 19.69 10.68
C LEU A 408 -23.30 18.37 11.40
N ASP A 409 -24.31 18.42 12.27
CA ASP A 409 -24.84 17.24 12.97
C ASP A 409 -25.48 16.22 12.01
N SER A 410 -25.86 16.62 10.79
CA SER A 410 -26.42 15.71 9.78
C SER A 410 -25.38 14.86 9.05
N ILE A 411 -24.08 15.17 9.19
CA ILE A 411 -23.01 14.38 8.56
C ILE A 411 -22.93 13.02 9.26
N PRO A 412 -23.14 11.90 8.55
CA PRO A 412 -23.26 10.58 9.17
C PRO A 412 -21.91 10.04 9.66
N GLU A 413 -21.94 9.29 10.75
CA GLU A 413 -20.73 8.69 11.35
C GLU A 413 -20.07 7.59 10.50
N MET A 414 -20.84 6.93 9.63
CA MET A 414 -20.36 5.87 8.72
C MET A 414 -19.55 4.78 9.44
N VAL A 415 -20.02 4.35 10.62
CA VAL A 415 -19.29 3.49 11.57
C VAL A 415 -18.77 2.20 10.93
N THR A 416 -19.64 1.47 10.23
CA THR A 416 -19.34 0.15 9.63
C THR A 416 -19.04 0.20 8.14
N SER A 417 -19.00 1.40 7.55
CA SER A 417 -18.84 1.58 6.10
C SER A 417 -17.42 1.28 5.64
N TYR A 418 -17.26 0.93 4.36
CA TYR A 418 -15.93 0.83 3.76
C TYR A 418 -15.28 2.23 3.76
N PRO A 419 -14.06 2.38 4.30
CA PRO A 419 -13.42 3.69 4.40
C PRO A 419 -12.94 4.17 3.03
N GLU A 420 -13.58 5.22 2.55
CA GLU A 420 -13.26 5.89 1.31
C GLU A 420 -13.20 7.40 1.57
N PHE A 421 -12.29 8.12 0.93
CA PHE A 421 -12.12 9.57 1.13
C PHE A 421 -13.38 10.38 0.73
N SER A 422 -14.25 9.79 -0.10
CA SER A 422 -15.52 10.35 -0.56
C SER A 422 -16.75 9.79 0.16
N GLN A 423 -16.60 8.93 1.19
CA GLN A 423 -17.75 8.23 1.81
C GLN A 423 -18.79 9.18 2.44
N PHE A 424 -18.39 10.38 2.82
CA PHE A 424 -19.26 11.39 3.43
C PHE A 424 -20.00 12.25 2.41
N LYS A 425 -19.80 11.98 1.10
CA LYS A 425 -20.24 12.81 -0.01
C LYS A 425 -19.68 14.22 0.14
N GLU A 426 -20.55 15.22 0.30
CA GLU A 426 -20.14 16.60 0.51
C GLU A 426 -19.74 16.87 1.95
N LEU A 427 -18.54 17.45 2.12
CA LEU A 427 -18.01 17.96 3.38
C LEU A 427 -17.93 19.49 3.34
N PRO A 428 -18.09 20.16 4.50
CA PRO A 428 -18.23 21.61 4.61
C PRO A 428 -16.90 22.38 4.49
N ALA A 429 -15.82 21.74 4.03
CA ALA A 429 -14.49 22.34 3.90
C ALA A 429 -13.91 22.05 2.51
N TRP A 430 -13.09 22.95 1.98
CA TRP A 430 -12.32 22.68 0.74
C TRP A 430 -10.89 22.23 1.00
N GLY A 431 -10.31 22.57 2.15
CA GLY A 431 -8.93 22.22 2.51
C GLY A 431 -8.86 21.00 3.42
N PHE A 432 -9.44 21.10 4.61
CA PHE A 432 -9.34 20.07 5.65
C PHE A 432 -10.62 19.94 6.49
N TYR A 433 -11.11 18.71 6.71
CA TYR A 433 -12.19 18.40 7.65
C TYR A 433 -11.68 17.54 8.81
N ILE A 434 -11.90 17.99 10.05
CA ILE A 434 -11.40 17.31 11.25
C ILE A 434 -12.60 17.00 12.15
N ARG A 435 -12.84 15.72 12.43
CA ARG A 435 -13.95 15.31 13.28
C ARG A 435 -13.54 14.23 14.27
N HIS A 436 -14.04 14.32 15.51
CA HIS A 436 -13.75 13.36 16.59
C HIS A 436 -12.24 13.15 16.75
N ALA A 437 -11.54 14.22 17.11
CA ALA A 437 -10.09 14.23 17.17
C ALA A 437 -9.59 15.02 18.39
N GLU A 438 -8.36 14.74 18.82
CA GLU A 438 -7.75 15.39 19.96
C GLU A 438 -6.25 15.65 19.74
N GLY A 439 -5.76 16.84 20.11
CA GLY A 439 -4.33 17.14 20.04
C GLY A 439 -3.81 17.17 18.59
N ILE A 440 -4.55 17.82 17.70
CA ILE A 440 -4.16 17.98 16.28
C ILE A 440 -3.38 19.28 16.13
N THR A 441 -2.16 19.21 15.61
CA THR A 441 -1.29 20.38 15.41
C THR A 441 -0.99 20.60 13.94
N PHE A 442 -1.24 21.81 13.46
CA PHE A 442 -0.75 22.32 12.18
C PHE A 442 0.37 23.31 12.48
N ASP A 443 1.56 23.10 11.92
CA ASP A 443 2.74 23.95 12.11
C ASP A 443 3.36 24.29 10.75
N ASN A 444 3.35 25.56 10.35
CA ASN A 444 3.83 26.01 9.04
C ASN A 444 3.11 25.28 7.88
N VAL A 445 1.80 25.51 7.77
CA VAL A 445 0.95 24.88 6.74
C VAL A 445 0.30 25.93 5.86
N THR A 446 0.38 25.76 4.54
CA THR A 446 -0.26 26.63 3.55
C THR A 446 -1.37 25.88 2.83
N PHE A 447 -2.57 26.43 2.85
CA PHE A 447 -3.70 26.00 2.02
C PHE A 447 -3.90 27.03 0.91
N LYS A 448 -3.86 26.58 -0.35
CA LYS A 448 -4.06 27.44 -1.51
C LYS A 448 -5.23 26.93 -2.34
N ALA A 449 -6.24 27.77 -2.55
CA ALA A 449 -7.31 27.55 -3.52
C ALA A 449 -7.06 28.40 -4.77
N LEU A 450 -7.15 27.81 -5.96
CA LEU A 450 -6.96 28.54 -7.22
C LEU A 450 -8.18 29.39 -7.62
N LYS A 451 -9.36 29.03 -7.13
CA LYS A 451 -10.62 29.75 -7.31
C LYS A 451 -11.31 29.92 -5.97
N LYS A 452 -12.12 30.97 -5.85
CA LYS A 452 -13.02 31.14 -4.70
C LYS A 452 -13.87 29.89 -4.48
N ASP A 453 -13.94 29.44 -3.24
CA ASP A 453 -14.82 28.34 -2.79
C ASP A 453 -15.79 28.92 -1.74
N TYR A 454 -17.05 28.49 -1.71
CA TYR A 454 -17.96 28.98 -0.66
C TYR A 454 -17.65 28.39 0.72
N ARG A 455 -17.07 27.19 0.77
CA ARG A 455 -16.76 26.48 2.02
C ARG A 455 -15.55 27.14 2.68
N PRO A 456 -15.41 27.17 4.01
CA PRO A 456 -14.15 27.52 4.67
C PRO A 456 -13.01 26.54 4.28
N ALA A 457 -11.76 26.97 4.45
CA ALA A 457 -10.61 26.09 4.25
C ALA A 457 -10.63 24.91 5.24
N ILE A 458 -10.94 25.17 6.50
CA ILE A 458 -10.92 24.19 7.57
C ILE A 458 -12.22 24.22 8.36
N VAL A 459 -12.79 23.04 8.59
CA VAL A 459 -13.88 22.84 9.57
C VAL A 459 -13.44 21.82 10.61
N THR A 460 -13.64 22.15 11.89
CA THR A 460 -13.45 21.22 12.99
C THR A 460 -14.79 20.91 13.66
N ASP A 461 -15.04 19.65 13.98
CA ASP A 461 -16.32 19.13 14.45
C ASP A 461 -16.09 18.09 15.58
N ASP A 462 -16.38 18.45 16.83
CA ASP A 462 -15.94 17.67 18.02
C ASP A 462 -14.43 17.35 17.99
N ALA A 463 -13.61 18.40 17.81
CA ALA A 463 -12.16 18.30 17.89
C ALA A 463 -11.62 19.13 19.06
N GLN A 464 -10.84 18.49 19.94
CA GLN A 464 -10.31 19.14 21.15
C GLN A 464 -8.81 19.37 21.06
N GLY A 465 -8.30 20.47 21.61
CA GLY A 465 -6.87 20.77 21.59
C GLY A 465 -6.28 20.91 20.18
N VAL A 466 -7.04 21.45 19.22
CA VAL A 466 -6.52 21.71 17.87
C VAL A 466 -5.69 22.99 17.89
N THR A 467 -4.45 22.91 17.41
CA THR A 467 -3.52 24.06 17.39
C THR A 467 -3.12 24.39 15.95
N PHE A 468 -3.33 25.65 15.56
CA PHE A 468 -2.85 26.20 14.29
C PHE A 468 -1.71 27.18 14.57
N LYS A 469 -0.50 26.82 14.13
CA LYS A 469 0.73 27.61 14.23
C LYS A 469 1.24 27.93 12.83
N ASP A 470 1.40 29.21 12.53
CA ASP A 470 1.92 29.67 11.24
C ASP A 470 1.16 29.08 10.03
N VAL A 471 -0.18 29.04 10.12
CA VAL A 471 -1.04 28.57 9.03
C VAL A 471 -1.41 29.73 8.12
N ARG A 472 -1.30 29.52 6.81
CA ARG A 472 -1.57 30.51 5.77
C ARG A 472 -2.67 30.04 4.83
N PHE A 473 -3.57 30.96 4.48
CA PHE A 473 -4.61 30.72 3.47
C PHE A 473 -4.38 31.63 2.26
N ILE A 474 -4.42 31.06 1.06
CA ILE A 474 -4.31 31.80 -0.21
C ILE A 474 -5.52 31.43 -1.05
N GLU A 475 -6.51 32.32 -1.10
CA GLU A 475 -7.73 32.13 -1.87
C GLU A 475 -8.16 33.48 -2.49
N PRO A 476 -8.53 33.52 -3.78
CA PRO A 476 -9.08 34.73 -4.40
C PRO A 476 -10.43 35.14 -3.78
N GLU A 477 -10.65 36.45 -3.61
CA GLU A 477 -11.93 37.03 -3.17
C GLU A 477 -12.44 36.48 -1.83
N SER A 478 -11.51 36.20 -0.91
CA SER A 478 -11.76 35.61 0.41
C SER A 478 -11.41 36.52 1.58
N GLU A 479 -11.23 37.83 1.37
CA GLU A 479 -10.74 38.78 2.36
C GLU A 479 -11.63 38.85 3.61
N GLU A 480 -12.95 38.68 3.44
CA GLU A 480 -13.94 38.67 4.52
C GLU A 480 -14.34 37.26 4.97
N LYS A 481 -13.74 36.22 4.38
CA LYS A 481 -14.15 34.84 4.61
C LYS A 481 -13.49 34.26 5.85
N GLN A 482 -14.29 33.73 6.77
CA GLN A 482 -13.78 32.94 7.88
C GLN A 482 -13.21 31.61 7.36
N GLN A 483 -11.89 31.46 7.36
CA GLN A 483 -11.23 30.25 6.82
C GLN A 483 -11.21 29.06 7.77
N ILE A 484 -11.34 29.29 9.07
CA ILE A 484 -11.39 28.23 10.09
C ILE A 484 -12.73 28.33 10.81
N PHE A 485 -13.56 27.29 10.69
CA PHE A 485 -14.86 27.20 11.35
C PHE A 485 -14.86 26.10 12.42
N PRO A 486 -14.79 26.45 13.71
CA PRO A 486 -14.89 25.49 14.80
C PRO A 486 -16.34 25.23 15.21
N TYR A 487 -16.70 23.95 15.33
CA TYR A 487 -17.98 23.49 15.85
C TYR A 487 -17.77 22.42 16.92
N LYS A 488 -18.36 22.63 18.12
CA LYS A 488 -18.14 21.76 19.30
C LYS A 488 -16.65 21.49 19.59
N SER A 489 -15.78 22.43 19.22
CA SER A 489 -14.33 22.23 19.16
C SER A 489 -13.58 23.27 19.99
N GLU A 490 -12.45 22.87 20.57
CA GLU A 490 -11.48 23.77 21.20
C GLU A 490 -10.29 23.99 20.27
N VAL A 491 -10.10 25.23 19.84
CA VAL A 491 -9.07 25.62 18.86
C VAL A 491 -8.20 26.75 19.42
N LYS A 492 -6.88 26.60 19.27
CA LYS A 492 -5.88 27.64 19.55
C LYS A 492 -5.18 28.07 18.26
N GLN A 493 -4.97 29.37 18.10
CA GLN A 493 -4.36 29.96 16.91
C GLN A 493 -3.20 30.87 17.29
N THR A 494 -2.06 30.73 16.61
CA THR A 494 -0.89 31.61 16.74
C THR A 494 -0.24 31.83 15.38
N GLY A 495 0.01 33.08 14.98
CA GLY A 495 0.73 33.39 13.74
C GLY A 495 -0.05 33.14 12.45
N LEU A 496 -1.39 33.22 12.46
CA LEU A 496 -2.20 33.13 11.25
C LEU A 496 -1.87 34.28 10.28
N LYS A 497 -1.78 33.98 8.98
CA LYS A 497 -1.41 34.92 7.93
C LYS A 497 -2.26 34.80 6.67
#